data_AF-A0A9N9I2Z1-F1
#
_entry.id   AF-A0A9N9I2Z1-F1
#
_cell.length_a   1.000
_cell.length_b   1.000
_cell.length_c   1.000
_cell.angle_alpha   90.00
_cell.angle_beta   90.00
_cell.angle_gamma   90.00
#
_symmetry.space_group_name_H-M   'P 1'
#
loop_
_entity.id
_entity.type
_entity.pdbx_description
1 polymer ?
#
loop_
_entity_poly.entity_id
_entity_poly.type
_entity_poly.pdbx_seq_one_letter_code
_entity_poly.pdbx_strand_id
1 'polypeptide(L)'
;MPKKETKRKGQGRFTPTLLNLERNETPFPRRTNIYWGVLNPTEDNAKYSSQIRLFEERHTIGRGVTSTTVLSESGISFHHCTIYKEYQEEGGQTTTRYMLEDKSSLGTLVQGNRCRTNEPVRIYHGNTIGLITCNGVLEFKLLIKEDPDSHGSFASNWTVISHLGSGHFADVKMVVPYGKDPNDPLTQKAAVKIIKTECLNHPKLHENLNSEISILRNINH
;
A
#
# COMPACT_ATOMS: atom_id res chain seq x y z
N MET A 1 60.29 26.34 -66.12
CA MET A 1 59.17 26.01 -65.20
C MET A 1 59.56 26.43 -63.78
N PRO A 2 58.79 27.30 -63.11
CA PRO A 2 59.18 27.88 -61.82
C PRO A 2 58.76 27.03 -60.62
N LYS A 3 59.64 27.01 -59.61
CA LYS A 3 59.51 26.37 -58.29
C LYS A 3 58.37 27.01 -57.49
N LYS A 4 57.58 26.22 -56.78
CA LYS A 4 56.73 26.68 -55.65
C LYS A 4 57.04 25.88 -54.40
N GLU A 5 57.74 26.54 -53.49
CA GLU A 5 57.90 26.15 -52.09
C GLU A 5 56.55 26.19 -51.37
N THR A 6 56.23 25.14 -50.62
CA THR A 6 55.06 25.12 -49.74
C THR A 6 55.55 25.04 -48.29
N LYS A 7 55.43 26.16 -47.57
CA LYS A 7 55.73 26.31 -46.15
C LYS A 7 54.77 25.46 -45.30
N ARG A 8 55.31 24.55 -44.47
CA ARG A 8 54.57 23.84 -43.42
C ARG A 8 54.34 24.79 -42.23
N LYS A 9 53.08 25.12 -41.93
CA LYS A 9 52.66 25.79 -40.69
C LYS A 9 52.44 24.75 -39.58
N GLY A 10 52.89 25.10 -38.38
CA GLY A 10 53.07 24.21 -37.24
C GLY A 10 51.80 23.59 -36.66
N GLN A 11 51.98 22.40 -36.11
CA GLN A 11 51.04 21.71 -35.24
C GLN A 11 51.07 22.37 -33.84
N GLY A 12 50.02 23.13 -33.53
CA GLY A 12 49.71 23.50 -32.15
C GLY A 12 49.20 22.27 -31.40
N ARG A 13 49.92 21.84 -30.37
CA ARG A 13 49.46 20.82 -29.42
C ARG A 13 48.36 21.44 -28.54
N PHE A 14 47.10 21.10 -28.83
CA PHE A 14 46.02 21.27 -27.88
C PHE A 14 46.07 20.12 -26.87
N THR A 15 46.50 20.39 -25.66
CA THR A 15 46.25 19.50 -24.51
C THR A 15 44.81 19.75 -24.04
N PRO A 16 43.91 18.76 -24.10
CA PRO A 16 42.58 18.92 -23.51
C PRO A 16 42.73 18.92 -21.99
N THR A 17 42.39 20.05 -21.37
CA THR A 17 42.20 20.14 -19.92
C THR A 17 40.98 19.31 -19.56
N LEU A 18 41.20 18.14 -18.98
CA LEU A 18 40.14 17.34 -18.36
C LEU A 18 39.65 18.11 -17.13
N LEU A 19 38.55 18.84 -17.31
CA LEU A 19 37.73 19.31 -16.21
C LEU A 19 37.19 18.07 -15.49
N ASN A 20 37.79 17.75 -14.35
CA ASN A 20 37.20 16.85 -13.37
C ASN A 20 35.90 17.50 -12.86
N LEU A 21 34.81 17.24 -13.57
CA LEU A 21 33.49 17.29 -12.95
C LEU A 21 33.48 16.18 -11.92
N GLU A 22 33.69 16.54 -10.66
CA GLU A 22 33.32 15.72 -9.52
C GLU A 22 31.85 15.36 -9.71
N ARG A 23 31.61 14.12 -10.14
CA ARG A 23 30.27 13.57 -10.21
C ARG A 23 29.81 13.48 -8.76
N ASN A 24 28.98 14.45 -8.35
CA ASN A 24 28.06 14.29 -7.25
C ASN A 24 27.13 13.13 -7.61
N GLU A 25 27.63 11.90 -7.43
CA GLU A 25 26.82 10.70 -7.43
C GLU A 25 25.94 10.81 -6.19
N THR A 26 24.77 11.42 -6.37
CA THR A 26 23.69 11.27 -5.41
C THR A 26 23.52 9.76 -5.21
N PRO A 27 23.66 9.25 -3.98
CA PRO A 27 23.57 7.83 -3.73
C PRO A 27 22.20 7.38 -4.23
N PHE A 28 22.18 6.58 -5.29
CA PHE A 28 20.94 5.98 -5.77
C PHE A 28 20.30 5.30 -4.56
N PRO A 29 19.05 5.64 -4.21
CA PRO A 29 18.38 5.01 -3.09
C PRO A 29 18.45 3.51 -3.35
N ARG A 30 19.10 2.77 -2.44
CA ARG A 30 19.14 1.31 -2.51
C ARG A 30 17.69 0.89 -2.63
N ARG A 31 17.30 0.33 -3.78
CA ARG A 31 15.97 -0.23 -4.00
C ARG A 31 15.81 -1.37 -3.01
N THR A 32 15.34 -1.04 -1.82
CA THR A 32 14.92 -2.04 -0.86
C THR A 32 13.74 -2.73 -1.52
N ASN A 33 13.86 -4.04 -1.68
CA ASN A 33 12.92 -4.88 -2.41
C ASN A 33 11.67 -5.10 -1.54
N ILE A 34 11.03 -4.00 -1.13
CA ILE A 34 9.96 -3.97 -0.14
C ILE A 34 8.65 -4.02 -0.93
N TYR A 35 8.07 -5.21 -0.98
CA TYR A 35 6.67 -5.34 -1.34
C TYR A 35 5.80 -4.82 -0.18
N TRP A 36 4.70 -4.18 -0.53
CA TRP A 36 3.74 -3.65 0.43
C TRP A 36 2.59 -4.61 0.71
N GLY A 37 2.42 -5.64 -0.12
CA GLY A 37 1.41 -6.66 0.07
C GLY A 37 1.81 -7.98 -0.57
N VAL A 38 1.10 -9.03 -0.19
CA VAL A 38 1.27 -10.38 -0.73
C VAL A 38 -0.10 -10.99 -0.96
N LEU A 39 -0.29 -11.64 -2.09
CA LEU A 39 -1.40 -12.56 -2.32
C LEU A 39 -0.90 -13.97 -2.04
N ASN A 40 -1.36 -14.53 -0.92
CA ASN A 40 -1.04 -15.91 -0.54
C ASN A 40 -2.11 -16.85 -1.07
N PRO A 41 -1.76 -17.87 -1.87
CA PRO A 41 -2.71 -18.90 -2.31
C PRO A 41 -3.43 -19.53 -1.10
N THR A 42 -4.73 -19.77 -1.23
CA THR A 42 -5.48 -20.56 -0.23
C THR A 42 -5.14 -22.05 -0.33
N GLU A 43 -5.47 -22.84 0.69
CA GLU A 43 -5.16 -24.29 0.73
C GLU A 43 -5.79 -25.05 -0.45
N ASP A 44 -7.00 -24.64 -0.85
CA ASP A 44 -7.71 -25.20 -2.01
C ASP A 44 -6.97 -24.98 -3.34
N ASN A 45 -6.01 -24.05 -3.36
CA ASN A 45 -5.18 -23.69 -4.51
C ASN A 45 -3.72 -24.13 -4.36
N ALA A 46 -3.43 -25.18 -3.59
CA ALA A 46 -2.07 -25.69 -3.33
C ALA A 46 -1.22 -25.97 -4.60
N LYS A 47 -1.85 -26.14 -5.77
CA LYS A 47 -1.17 -26.25 -7.07
C LYS A 47 -0.39 -24.98 -7.43
N TYR A 48 -0.83 -23.83 -6.95
CA TYR A 48 -0.20 -22.53 -7.13
C TYR A 48 0.64 -22.26 -5.89
N SER A 49 1.91 -22.69 -5.91
CA SER A 49 2.79 -22.58 -4.75
C SER A 49 3.42 -21.19 -4.57
N SER A 50 3.30 -20.33 -5.59
CA SER A 50 3.97 -19.04 -5.63
C SER A 50 3.07 -17.94 -5.11
N GLN A 51 3.49 -17.35 -3.98
CA GLN A 51 2.93 -16.09 -3.49
C GLN A 51 3.16 -14.97 -4.50
N ILE A 52 2.17 -14.12 -4.72
CA ILE A 52 2.32 -12.92 -5.56
C ILE A 52 2.67 -11.75 -4.66
N ARG A 53 3.87 -11.18 -4.82
CA ARG A 53 4.33 -10.03 -4.05
C ARG A 53 3.98 -8.74 -4.79
N LEU A 54 3.35 -7.81 -4.10
CA LEU A 54 2.90 -6.52 -4.62
C LEU A 54 3.97 -5.46 -4.33
N PHE A 55 4.82 -5.17 -5.32
CA PHE A 55 5.93 -4.22 -5.17
C PHE A 55 5.55 -2.81 -5.64
N GLU A 56 4.88 -2.75 -6.78
CA GLU A 56 4.53 -1.50 -7.45
C GLU A 56 3.29 -0.86 -6.80
N GLU A 57 3.17 0.46 -6.85
CA GLU A 57 1.94 1.14 -6.40
C GLU A 57 0.72 0.64 -7.16
N ARG A 58 0.91 0.20 -8.41
CA ARG A 58 -0.08 -0.44 -9.25
C ARG A 58 0.46 -1.75 -9.79
N HIS A 59 -0.09 -2.86 -9.32
CA HIS A 59 0.32 -4.22 -9.66
C HIS A 59 -0.72 -4.86 -10.56
N THR A 60 -0.32 -5.22 -11.78
CA THR A 60 -1.22 -5.83 -12.77
C THR A 60 -1.09 -7.34 -12.80
N ILE A 61 -2.21 -8.05 -12.84
CA ILE A 61 -2.27 -9.51 -12.91
C ILE A 61 -3.00 -9.87 -14.20
N GLY A 62 -2.43 -10.78 -14.98
CA GLY A 62 -3.02 -11.22 -16.23
C GLY A 62 -2.15 -12.24 -16.96
N ARG A 63 -2.57 -12.62 -18.16
CA ARG A 63 -1.79 -13.52 -19.04
C ARG A 63 -0.82 -12.76 -19.95
N GLY A 64 -1.01 -11.44 -20.10
CA GLY A 64 -0.19 -10.62 -20.97
C GLY A 64 1.22 -10.43 -20.42
N VAL A 65 2.22 -10.47 -21.29
CA VAL A 65 3.64 -10.29 -20.95
C VAL A 65 3.97 -8.93 -20.34
N THR A 66 3.06 -7.96 -20.48
CA THR A 66 3.15 -6.63 -19.88
C THR A 66 2.58 -6.57 -18.46
N SER A 67 2.00 -7.66 -17.96
CA SER A 67 1.46 -7.71 -16.59
C SER A 67 2.61 -7.85 -15.58
N THR A 68 2.51 -7.16 -14.44
CA THR A 68 3.49 -7.26 -13.35
C THR A 68 3.58 -8.70 -12.84
N THR A 69 2.46 -9.43 -12.83
CA THR A 69 2.44 -10.88 -12.61
C THR A 69 1.71 -11.58 -13.73
N VAL A 70 2.44 -12.50 -14.37
CA VAL A 70 1.94 -13.29 -15.48
C VAL A 70 1.44 -14.64 -14.96
N LEU A 71 0.17 -14.92 -15.23
CA LEU A 71 -0.51 -16.16 -14.90
C LEU A 71 -0.83 -16.93 -16.19
N SER A 72 -0.55 -18.22 -16.20
CA SER A 72 -0.62 -19.08 -17.40
C SER A 72 -1.97 -19.78 -17.59
N GLU A 73 -2.87 -19.60 -16.61
CA GLU A 73 -4.08 -20.40 -16.47
C GLU A 73 -5.12 -20.05 -17.53
N SER A 74 -5.76 -21.09 -18.09
CA SER A 74 -6.83 -20.91 -19.06
C SER A 74 -8.01 -20.17 -18.42
N GLY A 75 -8.49 -19.12 -19.08
CA GLY A 75 -9.55 -18.25 -18.56
C GLY A 75 -9.06 -16.97 -17.88
N ILE A 76 -7.76 -16.87 -17.56
CA ILE A 76 -7.17 -15.60 -17.16
C ILE A 76 -7.05 -14.68 -18.39
N SER A 77 -7.75 -13.53 -18.34
CA SER A 77 -7.67 -12.49 -19.38
C SER A 77 -6.26 -11.92 -19.54
N PHE A 78 -5.98 -11.32 -20.70
CA PHE A 78 -4.70 -10.70 -21.01
C PHE A 78 -4.31 -9.65 -19.96
N HIS A 79 -5.28 -8.83 -19.53
CA HIS A 79 -5.21 -7.96 -18.37
C HIS A 79 -6.40 -8.31 -17.47
N HIS A 80 -6.18 -9.09 -16.42
CA HIS A 80 -7.28 -9.67 -15.63
C HIS A 80 -7.75 -8.70 -14.56
N CYS A 81 -6.85 -8.26 -13.69
CA CYS A 81 -7.16 -7.26 -12.68
C CYS A 81 -5.94 -6.41 -12.36
N THR A 82 -6.20 -5.29 -11.68
CA THR A 82 -5.16 -4.37 -11.21
C THR A 82 -5.39 -4.11 -9.73
N ILE A 83 -4.37 -4.36 -8.91
CA ILE A 83 -4.39 -4.06 -7.48
C ILE A 83 -3.46 -2.88 -7.24
N TYR A 84 -3.94 -1.84 -6.57
CA TYR A 84 -3.16 -0.62 -6.41
C TYR A 84 -3.42 0.12 -5.10
N LYS A 85 -2.50 1.00 -4.73
CA LYS A 85 -2.65 1.96 -3.64
C LYS A 85 -3.16 3.29 -4.17
N GLU A 86 -3.99 3.95 -3.38
CA GLU A 86 -4.41 5.32 -3.59
C GLU A 86 -4.20 6.09 -2.28
N TYR A 87 -3.58 7.26 -2.36
CA TYR A 87 -3.38 8.14 -1.22
C TYR A 87 -4.50 9.17 -1.21
N GLN A 88 -5.26 9.23 -0.12
CA GLN A 88 -6.32 10.21 0.05
C GLN A 88 -6.04 11.11 1.25
N GLU A 89 -6.05 12.41 1.02
CA GLU A 89 -5.98 13.40 2.07
C GLU A 89 -7.37 13.67 2.66
N GLU A 90 -7.52 13.47 3.98
CA GLU A 90 -8.75 13.74 4.70
C GLU A 90 -8.39 14.42 6.03
N GLY A 91 -8.82 15.67 6.22
CA GLY A 91 -8.53 16.43 7.44
C GLY A 91 -7.04 16.70 7.68
N GLY A 92 -6.23 16.83 6.62
CA GLY A 92 -4.78 17.05 6.72
C GLY A 92 -3.97 15.79 7.03
N GLN A 93 -4.61 14.62 7.08
CA GLN A 93 -3.94 13.32 7.16
C GLN A 93 -4.02 12.59 5.83
N THR A 94 -2.88 12.11 5.34
CA THR A 94 -2.82 11.23 4.17
C THR A 94 -3.09 9.79 4.60
N THR A 95 -4.16 9.20 4.06
CA THR A 95 -4.54 7.80 4.29
C THR A 95 -4.25 6.97 3.06
N THR A 96 -3.74 5.75 3.25
CA THR A 96 -3.56 4.81 2.15
C THR A 96 -4.80 3.93 2.02
N ARG A 97 -5.40 3.91 0.83
CA ARG A 97 -6.47 2.98 0.44
C ARG A 97 -5.92 1.96 -0.55
N TYR A 98 -6.40 0.74 -0.46
CA TYR A 98 -6.05 -0.33 -1.38
C TYR A 98 -7.26 -0.64 -2.23
N MET A 99 -7.07 -0.69 -3.54
CA MET A 99 -8.13 -0.81 -4.52
C MET A 99 -7.83 -1.99 -5.45
N LEU A 100 -8.89 -2.63 -5.93
CA LEU A 100 -8.86 -3.65 -6.97
C LEU A 100 -9.79 -3.21 -8.11
N GLU A 101 -9.29 -3.24 -9.33
CA GLU A 101 -10.06 -2.98 -10.54
C GLU A 101 -10.10 -4.25 -11.41
N ASP A 102 -11.29 -4.79 -11.65
CA ASP A 102 -11.49 -5.98 -12.49
C ASP A 102 -11.57 -5.59 -13.98
N LYS A 103 -10.74 -6.21 -14.82
CA LYS A 103 -10.74 -6.04 -16.29
C LYS A 103 -10.94 -7.37 -17.01
N SER A 104 -11.28 -8.41 -16.26
CA SER A 104 -11.37 -9.76 -16.77
C SER A 104 -12.69 -10.03 -17.50
N SER A 105 -12.65 -11.04 -18.36
CA SER A 105 -13.84 -11.50 -19.10
C SER A 105 -14.70 -12.42 -18.25
N LEU A 106 -14.10 -13.24 -17.38
CA LEU A 106 -14.80 -14.20 -16.53
C LEU A 106 -15.17 -13.64 -15.16
N GLY A 107 -14.49 -12.59 -14.70
CA GLY A 107 -14.74 -11.88 -13.45
C GLY A 107 -13.65 -12.09 -12.39
N THR A 108 -13.51 -11.09 -11.54
CA THR A 108 -12.76 -11.17 -10.28
C THR A 108 -13.73 -11.21 -9.09
N LEU A 109 -13.39 -11.93 -8.02
CA LEU A 109 -14.14 -12.01 -6.77
C LEU A 109 -13.37 -11.31 -5.64
N VAL A 110 -14.08 -10.61 -4.75
CA VAL A 110 -13.57 -10.15 -3.46
C VAL A 110 -14.52 -10.65 -2.37
N GLN A 111 -14.00 -11.42 -1.42
CA GLN A 111 -14.79 -12.09 -0.38
C GLN A 111 -15.95 -12.91 -0.96
N GLY A 112 -15.69 -13.66 -2.05
CA GLY A 112 -16.69 -14.46 -2.77
C GLY A 112 -17.68 -13.67 -3.62
N ASN A 113 -17.73 -12.34 -3.51
CA ASN A 113 -18.63 -11.50 -4.30
C ASN A 113 -17.95 -11.05 -5.59
N ARG A 114 -18.66 -11.17 -6.71
CA ARG A 114 -18.12 -10.77 -8.02
C ARG A 114 -18.03 -9.25 -8.13
N CYS A 115 -16.83 -8.76 -8.46
CA CYS A 115 -16.58 -7.36 -8.77
C CYS A 115 -17.29 -6.96 -10.07
N ARG A 116 -17.66 -5.68 -10.16
CA ARG A 116 -18.10 -5.11 -11.43
C ARG A 116 -16.89 -4.74 -12.27
N THR A 117 -16.94 -5.07 -13.56
CA THR A 117 -15.86 -4.79 -14.49
C THR A 117 -15.63 -3.28 -14.63
N ASN A 118 -14.39 -2.84 -14.55
CA ASN A 118 -13.91 -1.44 -14.57
C ASN A 118 -14.43 -0.56 -13.42
N GLU A 119 -15.04 -1.14 -12.38
CA GLU A 119 -15.42 -0.40 -11.17
C GLU A 119 -14.43 -0.76 -10.05
N PRO A 120 -13.62 0.21 -9.56
CA PRO A 120 -12.70 -0.05 -8.47
C PRO A 120 -13.45 -0.44 -7.19
N VAL A 121 -13.04 -1.54 -6.58
CA VAL A 121 -13.52 -1.98 -5.26
C VAL A 121 -12.42 -1.80 -4.24
N ARG A 122 -12.79 -1.30 -3.05
CA ARG A 122 -11.86 -1.20 -1.93
C ARG A 122 -11.59 -2.59 -1.35
N ILE A 123 -10.32 -2.89 -1.12
CA ILE A 123 -9.86 -4.15 -0.54
C ILE A 123 -9.11 -3.88 0.77
N TYR A 124 -9.10 -4.87 1.66
CA TYR A 124 -8.53 -4.77 3.00
C TYR A 124 -7.57 -5.93 3.29
N HIS A 125 -6.70 -5.74 4.30
CA HIS A 125 -5.87 -6.83 4.80
C HIS A 125 -6.77 -8.00 5.22
N GLY A 126 -6.37 -9.21 4.82
CA GLY A 126 -7.09 -10.46 5.08
C GLY A 126 -8.21 -10.76 4.09
N ASN A 127 -8.52 -9.88 3.13
CA ASN A 127 -9.52 -10.18 2.11
C ASN A 127 -9.11 -11.34 1.20
N THR A 128 -10.07 -12.19 0.86
CA THR A 128 -9.88 -13.22 -0.18
C THR A 128 -10.19 -12.62 -1.55
N ILE A 129 -9.28 -12.78 -2.50
CA ILE A 129 -9.40 -12.37 -3.89
C ILE A 129 -9.43 -13.62 -4.75
N GLY A 130 -10.49 -13.80 -5.54
CA GLY A 130 -10.66 -14.93 -6.44
C GLY A 130 -10.55 -14.52 -7.91
N LEU A 131 -9.73 -15.19 -8.71
CA LEU A 131 -9.67 -14.99 -10.15
C LEU A 131 -10.43 -16.12 -10.84
N ILE A 132 -11.51 -15.81 -11.57
CA ILE A 132 -12.31 -16.85 -12.24
C ILE A 132 -11.57 -17.34 -13.48
N THR A 133 -11.40 -18.65 -13.59
CA THR A 133 -10.74 -19.34 -14.70
C THR A 133 -11.69 -20.32 -15.36
N CYS A 134 -11.28 -20.95 -16.46
CA CYS A 134 -12.06 -22.01 -17.10
C CYS A 134 -12.17 -23.26 -16.20
N ASN A 135 -11.27 -23.44 -15.23
CA ASN A 135 -11.16 -24.65 -14.41
C ASN A 135 -11.62 -24.46 -12.96
N GLY A 136 -12.17 -23.29 -12.60
CA GLY A 136 -12.52 -22.94 -11.23
C GLY A 136 -12.05 -21.54 -10.85
N VAL A 137 -11.83 -21.30 -9.56
CA VAL A 137 -11.41 -20.00 -9.02
C VAL A 137 -10.02 -20.12 -8.38
N LEU A 138 -9.11 -19.24 -8.77
CA LEU A 138 -7.81 -19.09 -8.09
C LEU A 138 -7.97 -18.10 -6.95
N GLU A 139 -7.99 -18.59 -5.73
CA GLU A 139 -8.19 -17.78 -4.54
C GLU A 139 -6.88 -17.47 -3.83
N PHE A 140 -6.76 -16.22 -3.44
CA PHE A 140 -5.62 -15.69 -2.71
C PHE A 140 -6.10 -14.88 -1.51
N LYS A 141 -5.47 -15.08 -0.37
CA LYS A 141 -5.60 -14.20 0.79
C LYS A 141 -4.63 -13.03 0.65
N LEU A 142 -5.17 -11.81 0.64
CA LEU A 142 -4.39 -10.58 0.63
C LEU A 142 -3.82 -10.29 2.02
N LEU A 143 -2.50 -10.26 2.13
CA LEU A 143 -1.78 -9.81 3.32
C LEU A 143 -1.05 -8.52 3.00
N ILE A 144 -1.54 -7.42 3.53
CA ILE A 144 -0.91 -6.11 3.43
C ILE A 144 0.15 -6.01 4.53
N LYS A 145 1.39 -5.70 4.15
CA LYS A 145 2.39 -5.26 5.11
C LYS A 145 2.04 -3.84 5.49
N GLU A 146 1.58 -3.67 6.73
CA GLU A 146 1.51 -2.34 7.30
C GLU A 146 2.90 -1.73 7.22
N ASP A 147 2.98 -0.49 6.76
CA ASP A 147 4.22 0.26 6.86
C ASP A 147 4.55 0.30 8.36
N PRO A 148 5.74 -0.14 8.82
CA PRO A 148 6.11 -0.06 10.23
C PRO A 148 5.98 1.36 10.80
N ASP A 149 6.04 2.37 9.92
CA ASP A 149 5.83 3.78 10.27
C ASP A 149 4.36 4.23 10.19
N SER A 150 3.46 3.44 9.59
CA SER A 150 2.10 3.91 9.31
C SER A 150 1.20 3.97 10.54
N HIS A 151 1.11 2.96 11.42
CA HIS A 151 0.25 3.09 12.59
C HIS A 151 0.66 2.13 13.71
N GLY A 152 0.65 2.61 14.96
CA GLY A 152 0.72 1.73 16.14
C GLY A 152 -0.43 0.70 16.15
N SER A 153 -0.41 -0.20 17.14
CA SER A 153 -1.38 -1.31 17.34
C SER A 153 -2.87 -0.94 17.27
N PHE A 154 -3.21 0.35 17.20
CA PHE A 154 -4.55 0.82 17.04
C PHE A 154 -5.15 0.53 15.65
N ALA A 155 -4.49 0.92 14.56
CA ALA A 155 -5.10 0.83 13.23
C ALA A 155 -5.22 -0.62 12.72
N SER A 156 -4.34 -1.50 13.21
CA SER A 156 -4.41 -2.94 12.94
C SER A 156 -5.59 -3.63 13.64
N ASN A 157 -6.10 -3.04 14.73
CA ASN A 157 -7.21 -3.59 15.49
C ASN A 157 -8.54 -2.87 15.25
N TRP A 158 -8.51 -1.61 14.80
CA TRP A 158 -9.69 -0.75 14.74
C TRP A 158 -9.78 0.06 13.44
N THR A 159 -10.98 0.17 12.90
CA THR A 159 -11.35 1.06 11.79
C THR A 159 -12.19 2.22 12.32
N VAL A 160 -11.77 3.46 12.04
CA VAL A 160 -12.53 4.67 12.39
C VAL A 160 -13.71 4.83 11.43
N ILE A 161 -14.91 5.03 11.98
CA ILE A 161 -16.15 5.21 11.20
C ILE A 161 -16.58 6.67 11.17
N SER A 162 -16.60 7.33 12.33
CA SER A 162 -17.12 8.69 12.44
C SER A 162 -16.49 9.46 13.59
N HIS A 163 -16.61 10.78 13.53
CA HIS A 163 -16.25 11.67 14.61
C HIS A 163 -17.43 11.84 15.56
N LEU A 164 -17.22 11.63 16.86
CA LEU A 164 -18.26 11.75 17.90
C LEU A 164 -18.21 13.11 18.61
N GLY A 165 -17.05 13.75 18.67
CA GLY A 165 -16.91 15.06 19.28
C GLY A 165 -15.47 15.42 19.57
N SER A 166 -15.23 16.73 19.76
CA SER A 166 -13.93 17.28 20.08
C SER A 166 -13.94 17.93 21.45
N GLY A 167 -12.88 17.71 22.20
CA GLY A 167 -12.58 18.41 23.44
C GLY A 167 -11.29 19.21 23.34
N HIS A 168 -10.99 19.96 24.39
CA HIS A 168 -9.74 20.71 24.48
C HIS A 168 -8.52 19.79 24.36
N PHE A 169 -8.55 18.63 25.03
CA PHE A 169 -7.41 17.71 25.14
C PHE A 169 -7.44 16.53 24.16
N ALA A 170 -8.58 16.24 23.54
CA ALA A 170 -8.76 15.00 22.79
C ALA A 170 -9.92 15.11 21.81
N ASP A 171 -9.88 14.29 20.76
CA ASP A 171 -11.02 14.02 19.90
C ASP A 171 -11.57 12.62 20.21
N VAL A 172 -12.88 12.45 20.10
CA VAL A 172 -13.56 11.18 20.30
C VAL A 172 -14.07 10.69 18.95
N LYS A 173 -13.69 9.48 18.57
CA LYS A 173 -14.09 8.85 17.31
C LYS A 173 -14.79 7.53 17.58
N MET A 174 -15.78 7.21 16.74
CA MET A 174 -16.41 5.90 16.72
C MET A 174 -15.53 4.96 15.89
N VAL A 175 -15.31 3.75 16.40
CA VAL A 175 -14.54 2.71 15.73
C VAL A 175 -15.25 1.36 15.76
N VAL A 176 -14.87 0.49 14.84
CA VAL A 176 -15.21 -0.94 14.83
C VAL A 176 -13.95 -1.79 14.69
N PRO A 177 -13.99 -3.07 15.08
CA PRO A 177 -12.85 -3.96 14.85
C PRO A 177 -12.45 -3.97 13.38
N TYR A 178 -11.14 -4.02 13.12
CA TYR A 178 -10.62 -3.99 11.75
C TYR A 178 -11.22 -5.12 10.90
N GLY A 179 -11.60 -4.78 9.66
CA GLY A 179 -12.19 -5.72 8.72
C GLY A 179 -13.65 -6.11 8.99
N LYS A 180 -14.31 -5.51 9.98
CA LYS A 180 -15.75 -5.69 10.22
C LYS A 180 -16.58 -4.64 9.49
N ASP A 181 -17.76 -5.05 9.02
CA ASP A 181 -18.72 -4.14 8.39
C ASP A 181 -19.36 -3.23 9.46
N PRO A 182 -19.25 -1.89 9.32
CA PRO A 182 -19.87 -0.95 10.25
C PRO A 182 -21.41 -0.96 10.25
N ASN A 183 -22.04 -1.55 9.23
CA ASN A 183 -23.50 -1.67 9.10
C ASN A 183 -24.03 -3.01 9.62
N ASP A 184 -23.17 -4.00 9.87
CA ASP A 184 -23.58 -5.27 10.48
C ASP A 184 -24.05 -5.00 11.92
N PRO A 185 -25.31 -5.34 12.28
CA PRO A 185 -25.84 -5.12 13.63
C PRO A 185 -25.10 -5.92 14.71
N LEU A 186 -24.36 -6.97 14.34
CA LEU A 186 -23.54 -7.76 15.26
C LEU A 186 -22.16 -7.14 15.50
N THR A 187 -21.74 -6.18 14.68
CA THR A 187 -20.45 -5.50 14.85
C THR A 187 -20.50 -4.58 16.06
N GLN A 188 -19.73 -4.91 17.09
CA GLN A 188 -19.59 -4.06 18.27
C GLN A 188 -18.85 -2.76 17.92
N LYS A 189 -19.52 -1.62 18.17
CA LYS A 189 -18.96 -0.28 18.00
C LYS A 189 -18.36 0.20 19.32
N ALA A 190 -17.24 0.89 19.25
CA ALA A 190 -16.58 1.49 20.41
C ALA A 190 -16.32 2.98 20.16
N ALA A 191 -16.21 3.75 21.24
CA ALA A 191 -15.70 5.11 21.20
C ALA A 191 -14.24 5.12 21.64
N VAL A 192 -13.38 5.79 20.88
CA VAL A 192 -11.96 5.95 21.19
C VAL A 192 -11.65 7.43 21.36
N LYS A 193 -11.04 7.77 22.49
CA LYS A 193 -10.52 9.10 22.81
C LYS A 193 -9.07 9.20 22.35
N ILE A 194 -8.81 10.01 21.33
CA ILE A 194 -7.50 10.25 20.73
C ILE A 194 -6.95 11.54 21.35
N ILE A 195 -5.92 11.41 22.18
CA ILE A 195 -5.27 12.57 22.82
C ILE A 195 -4.44 13.32 21.78
N LYS A 196 -4.58 14.64 21.74
CA LYS A 196 -3.83 15.50 20.82
C LYS A 196 -2.35 15.52 21.19
N THR A 197 -1.47 15.41 20.21
CA THR A 197 -0.02 15.30 20.45
C THR A 197 0.56 16.52 21.14
N GLU A 198 0.00 17.71 20.91
CA GLU A 198 0.47 18.94 21.56
C GLU A 198 0.25 18.91 23.08
N CYS A 199 -0.79 18.21 23.54
CA CYS A 199 -1.06 18.03 24.96
C CYS A 199 -0.03 17.13 25.65
N LEU A 200 0.56 16.18 24.92
CA LEU A 200 1.51 15.20 25.47
C LEU A 200 2.91 15.78 25.76
N ASN A 201 3.19 17.02 25.33
CA ASN A 201 4.43 17.72 25.66
C ASN A 201 4.55 18.08 27.15
N HIS A 202 3.49 17.89 27.94
CA HIS A 202 3.50 18.11 29.39
C HIS A 202 3.70 16.77 30.15
N PRO A 203 4.85 16.53 30.80
CA PRO A 203 5.13 15.26 31.48
C PRO A 203 4.09 14.88 32.54
N LYS A 204 3.59 15.87 33.27
CA LYS A 204 2.51 15.70 34.27
C LYS A 204 1.22 15.17 33.65
N LEU A 205 0.93 15.51 32.39
CA LEU A 205 -0.26 15.01 31.71
C LEU A 205 -0.14 13.50 31.46
N HIS A 206 1.04 13.01 31.11
CA HIS A 206 1.27 11.59 30.85
C HIS A 206 1.05 10.73 32.11
N GLU A 207 1.54 11.20 33.27
CA GLU A 207 1.30 10.56 34.58
C GLU A 207 -0.18 10.58 34.97
N ASN A 208 -0.85 11.72 34.75
CA ASN A 208 -2.28 11.86 35.01
C ASN A 208 -3.11 10.93 34.11
N LEU A 209 -2.76 10.81 32.82
CA LEU A 209 -3.44 9.91 31.87
C LEU A 209 -3.28 8.45 32.28
N ASN A 210 -2.09 8.02 32.67
CA ASN A 210 -1.87 6.65 33.14
C ASN A 210 -2.68 6.36 34.41
N SER A 211 -2.77 7.33 35.32
CA SER A 211 -3.59 7.24 36.52
C SER A 211 -5.08 7.16 36.19
N GLU A 212 -5.57 8.02 35.28
CA GLU A 212 -6.95 8.00 34.77
C GLU A 212 -7.29 6.64 34.16
N ILE A 213 -6.44 6.12 33.27
CA ILE A 213 -6.62 4.80 32.64
C ILE A 213 -6.67 3.69 33.69
N SER A 214 -5.77 3.72 34.68
CA SER A 214 -5.72 2.71 35.75
C SER A 214 -7.00 2.73 36.59
N ILE A 215 -7.49 3.92 36.96
CA ILE A 215 -8.74 4.07 37.73
C ILE A 215 -9.92 3.54 36.90
N LEU A 216 -10.07 4.01 35.66
CA LEU A 216 -11.21 3.66 34.81
C LEU A 216 -11.27 2.17 34.48
N ARG A 217 -10.12 1.49 34.37
CA ARG A 217 -10.06 0.04 34.13
C ARG A 217 -10.56 -0.80 35.30
N ASN A 218 -10.53 -0.27 36.52
CA ASN A 218 -10.92 -0.99 37.72
C ASN A 218 -12.38 -0.78 38.13
N ILE A 219 -13.11 0.10 37.43
CA ILE A 219 -14.54 0.32 37.69
C ILE A 219 -15.34 -0.80 37.02
N ASN A 220 -16.01 -1.63 37.83
CA ASN A 220 -17.01 -2.59 37.39
C ASN A 220 -18.30 -2.31 38.18
N HIS A 221 -19.23 -1.61 37.55
CA HIS A 221 -20.48 -1.14 38.14
C HIS A 221 -21.67 -1.68 37.33
#